data_AF-A0A9X0WKP3-F1
#
_entry.id   AF-A0A9X0WKP3-F1
#
_cell.length_a   1.000
_cell.length_b   1.000
_cell.length_c   1.000
_cell.angle_alpha   90.00
_cell.angle_beta   90.00
_cell.angle_gamma   90.00
#
_symmetry.space_group_name_H-M   'P 1'
#
loop_
_entity.id
_entity.type
_entity.pdbx_description
1 polymer ?
#
loop_
_entity_poly.entity_id
_entity_poly.type
_entity_poly.pdbx_seq_one_letter_code
_entity_poly.pdbx_strand_id
1 'polypeptide(L)'
;MQKGFGITALVIAILAIFTPFIGTWLTILVALMAVAAYGPGTSLGIASLLINIVHIMLFSPLLWATQGVAVLGAEASGTEVVFLPWLLLGVQAIALMAILLLNHYLAANSVAPALAVSSDERV
;
A
#
# COMPACT_ATOMS: atom_id res chain seq x y z
N MET A 1 1.24 5.61 18.18
CA MET A 1 0.37 4.64 17.48
C MET A 1 0.76 4.43 16.01
N GLN A 2 1.02 5.50 15.24
CA GLN A 2 1.41 5.43 13.81
C GLN A 2 2.60 4.48 13.50
N LYS A 3 3.64 4.46 14.34
CA LYS A 3 4.75 3.49 14.20
C LYS A 3 4.30 2.03 14.35
N GLY A 4 3.33 1.78 15.23
CA GLY A 4 2.78 0.44 15.43
C GLY A 4 2.09 -0.08 14.17
N PHE A 5 1.29 0.77 13.52
CA PHE A 5 0.65 0.41 12.24
C PHE A 5 1.68 0.09 11.14
N GLY A 6 2.78 0.83 11.06
CA GLY A 6 3.87 0.54 10.12
C GLY A 6 4.54 -0.82 10.39
N ILE A 7 4.83 -1.14 11.65
CA ILE A 7 5.39 -2.44 12.04
C ILE A 7 4.39 -3.56 11.74
N THR A 8 3.13 -3.40 12.11
CA THR A 8 2.08 -4.40 11.84
C THR A 8 1.90 -4.61 10.35
N ALA A 9 1.88 -3.54 9.54
CA ALA A 9 1.81 -3.63 8.08
C ALA A 9 2.99 -4.44 7.53
N LEU A 10 4.21 -4.19 8.03
CA LEU A 10 5.41 -4.91 7.62
C LEU A 10 5.35 -6.40 7.96
N VAL A 11 4.93 -6.74 9.19
CA VAL A 11 4.78 -8.13 9.63
C VAL A 11 3.74 -8.85 8.76
N ILE A 12 2.59 -8.24 8.52
CA ILE A 12 1.54 -8.84 7.68
C ILE A 12 2.03 -9.00 6.23
N ALA A 13 2.78 -8.04 5.68
CA ALA A 13 3.36 -8.15 4.34
C ALA A 13 4.31 -9.34 4.22
N ILE A 14 5.14 -9.59 5.23
CA ILE A 14 6.02 -10.76 5.27
C ILE A 14 5.21 -12.05 5.36
N LEU A 15 4.18 -12.11 6.23
CA LEU A 15 3.32 -13.28 6.36
C LEU A 15 2.51 -13.59 5.09
N ALA A 16 2.13 -12.56 4.34
CA ALA A 16 1.41 -12.70 3.09
C ALA A 16 2.21 -13.49 2.04
N ILE A 17 3.54 -13.35 2.01
CA ILE A 17 4.42 -14.10 1.10
C ILE A 17 4.32 -15.61 1.32
N PHE A 18 4.18 -16.05 2.58
CA PHE A 18 4.14 -17.47 2.92
C PHE A 18 2.75 -18.10 2.78
N THR A 19 1.71 -17.32 2.49
CA THR A 19 0.32 -17.77 2.49
C THR A 19 -0.38 -17.43 1.17
N PRO A 20 -0.08 -18.09 0.04
CA PRO A 20 -0.47 -17.60 -1.29
C PRO A 20 -1.98 -17.25 -1.47
N PHE A 21 -2.88 -18.07 -0.93
CA PHE A 21 -4.33 -17.81 -1.01
C PHE A 21 -4.79 -16.66 -0.11
N ILE A 22 -4.46 -16.71 1.19
CA ILE A 22 -4.90 -15.71 2.17
C ILE A 22 -4.10 -14.41 2.02
N GLY A 23 -2.81 -14.54 1.76
CA GLY A 23 -1.82 -13.50 1.50
C GLY A 23 -2.22 -12.54 0.40
N THR A 24 -2.87 -13.03 -0.65
CA THR A 24 -3.46 -12.19 -1.70
C THR A 24 -4.42 -11.15 -1.11
N TRP A 25 -5.32 -11.56 -0.22
CA TRP A 25 -6.27 -10.66 0.45
C TRP A 25 -5.62 -9.83 1.55
N LEU A 26 -4.61 -10.38 2.23
CA LEU A 26 -3.81 -9.63 3.21
C LEU A 26 -3.10 -8.43 2.57
N THR A 27 -2.84 -8.44 1.27
CA THR A 27 -2.22 -7.29 0.60
C THR A 27 -3.06 -6.02 0.69
N ILE A 28 -4.39 -6.15 0.70
CA ILE A 28 -5.32 -5.02 0.87
C ILE A 28 -5.23 -4.48 2.30
N LEU A 29 -5.21 -5.39 3.28
CA LEU A 29 -5.09 -5.01 4.69
C LEU A 29 -3.77 -4.29 4.98
N VAL A 30 -2.67 -4.76 4.39
CA VAL A 30 -1.36 -4.09 4.47
C VAL A 30 -1.43 -2.69 3.88
N ALA A 31 -2.10 -2.52 2.73
CA ALA A 31 -2.24 -1.21 2.10
C ALA A 31 -2.97 -0.21 3.01
N LEU A 32 -4.05 -0.65 3.66
CA LEU A 32 -4.78 0.17 4.63
C LEU A 32 -3.93 0.51 5.86
N MET A 33 -3.22 -0.49 6.42
CA MET A 33 -2.33 -0.30 7.57
C MET A 33 -1.14 0.61 7.24
N ALA A 34 -0.61 0.52 6.03
CA ALA A 34 0.47 1.39 5.55
C ALA A 34 0.01 2.85 5.47
N VAL A 35 -1.17 3.12 4.91
CA VAL A 35 -1.75 4.48 4.91
C VAL A 35 -1.94 5.00 6.33
N ALA A 36 -2.44 4.16 7.25
CA ALA A 36 -2.60 4.51 8.66
C ALA A 36 -1.27 4.75 9.42
N ALA A 37 -0.13 4.36 8.83
CA ALA A 37 1.21 4.54 9.40
C ALA A 37 1.85 5.90 9.05
N TYR A 38 1.11 6.84 8.45
CA TYR A 38 1.60 8.18 8.09
C TYR A 38 2.33 8.90 9.24
N GLY A 39 3.27 9.79 8.91
CA GLY A 39 4.12 10.48 9.87
C GLY A 39 5.32 9.63 10.31
N PRO A 40 5.55 9.38 11.63
CA PRO A 40 6.75 8.69 12.12
C PRO A 40 6.86 7.21 11.72
N GLY A 41 5.78 6.59 11.22
CA GLY A 41 5.73 5.20 10.74
C GLY A 41 5.83 5.06 9.21
N THR A 42 5.96 6.17 8.48
CA THR A 42 5.85 6.21 7.02
C THR A 42 6.85 5.31 6.32
N SER A 43 8.11 5.26 6.80
CA SER A 43 9.14 4.42 6.20
C SER A 43 8.81 2.93 6.25
N LEU A 44 8.22 2.48 7.36
CA LEU A 44 7.79 1.09 7.53
C LEU A 44 6.54 0.77 6.69
N GLY A 45 5.60 1.73 6.59
CA GLY A 45 4.45 1.63 5.70
C GLY A 45 4.85 1.55 4.23
N ILE A 46 5.82 2.36 3.78
CA ILE A 46 6.35 2.29 2.42
C ILE A 46 7.06 0.95 2.19
N ALA A 47 7.90 0.51 3.12
CA ALA A 47 8.59 -0.78 3.00
C ALA A 47 7.61 -1.95 2.88
N SER A 48 6.52 -1.96 3.65
CA SER A 48 5.50 -3.02 3.57
C SER A 48 4.76 -3.02 2.23
N LEU A 49 4.44 -1.84 1.69
CA LEU A 49 3.85 -1.70 0.35
C LEU A 49 4.78 -2.24 -0.73
N LEU A 50 6.08 -1.89 -0.68
CA LEU A 50 7.07 -2.37 -1.64
C LEU A 50 7.22 -3.90 -1.59
N ILE A 51 7.28 -4.48 -0.40
CA ILE A 51 7.31 -5.93 -0.22
C ILE A 51 6.06 -6.58 -0.82
N ASN A 52 4.89 -5.99 -0.65
CA ASN A 52 3.66 -6.51 -1.25
C ASN A 52 3.62 -6.40 -2.77
N ILE A 53 4.12 -5.31 -3.35
CA ILE A 53 4.24 -5.17 -4.80
C ILE A 53 5.14 -6.28 -5.35
N VAL A 54 6.28 -6.53 -4.69
CA VAL A 54 7.19 -7.63 -5.03
C VAL A 54 6.49 -8.99 -4.88
N HIS A 55 5.73 -9.21 -3.81
CA HIS A 55 4.94 -10.42 -3.59
C HIS A 55 3.94 -10.68 -4.74
N ILE A 56 3.16 -9.66 -5.13
CA ILE A 56 2.17 -9.79 -6.21
C ILE A 56 2.86 -10.07 -7.56
N MET A 57 3.99 -9.42 -7.83
CA MET A 57 4.69 -9.56 -9.12
C MET A 57 5.50 -10.86 -9.25
N LEU A 58 6.30 -11.21 -8.24
CA LEU A 58 7.27 -12.31 -8.31
C LEU A 58 6.76 -13.61 -7.71
N PHE A 59 6.01 -13.53 -6.61
CA PHE A 59 5.67 -14.70 -5.79
C PHE A 59 4.24 -15.21 -6.02
N SER A 60 3.46 -14.51 -6.83
CA SER A 60 2.13 -14.98 -7.24
C SER A 60 1.98 -15.37 -8.72
N PRO A 61 2.83 -16.27 -9.28
CA PRO A 61 2.56 -16.89 -10.58
C PRO A 61 1.16 -17.49 -10.67
N LEU A 62 0.62 -17.96 -9.54
CA LEU A 62 -0.73 -18.50 -9.46
C LEU A 62 -1.81 -17.44 -9.72
N LEU A 63 -1.65 -16.20 -9.23
CA LEU A 63 -2.57 -15.09 -9.55
C LEU A 63 -2.56 -14.73 -11.04
N TRP A 64 -1.38 -14.75 -11.66
CA TRP A 64 -1.25 -14.48 -13.09
C TRP A 64 -1.79 -15.62 -13.95
N ALA A 65 -1.58 -16.86 -13.52
CA ALA A 65 -2.09 -18.05 -14.22
C ALA A 65 -3.63 -18.13 -14.16
N THR A 66 -4.24 -17.87 -13.00
CA THR A 66 -5.71 -17.87 -12.86
C THR A 66 -6.35 -16.77 -13.68
N GLN A 67 -5.70 -15.61 -13.81
CA GLN A 67 -6.13 -14.56 -14.73
C GLN A 67 -6.10 -15.03 -16.18
N GLY A 68 -5.02 -15.69 -16.62
CA GLY A 68 -4.93 -16.21 -17.99
C GLY A 68 -6.07 -17.17 -18.34
N VAL A 69 -6.43 -18.07 -17.42
CA VAL A 69 -7.57 -18.99 -17.59
C VAL A 69 -8.91 -18.24 -17.62
N ALA A 70 -9.09 -17.25 -16.74
CA ALA A 70 -10.32 -16.45 -16.69
C ALA A 70 -10.54 -15.64 -17.99
N VAL A 71 -9.47 -15.08 -18.56
CA VAL A 71 -9.53 -14.35 -19.85
C VAL A 71 -10.00 -15.26 -20.98
N LEU A 72 -9.40 -16.45 -21.11
CA LEU A 72 -9.78 -17.41 -22.15
C LEU A 72 -11.24 -17.88 -22.02
N GLY A 73 -11.71 -18.09 -20.79
CA GLY A 73 -13.12 -18.46 -20.54
C GLY A 73 -14.10 -17.34 -20.85
N ALA A 74 -13.71 -16.10 -20.54
CA ALA A 74 -14.53 -14.91 -20.74
C ALA A 74 -14.66 -14.49 -22.20
N GLU A 75 -13.61 -14.69 -23.01
CA GLU A 75 -13.68 -14.52 -24.46
C GLU A 75 -14.71 -15.47 -25.09
N ALA A 76 -14.85 -16.68 -24.57
CA ALA A 76 -15.84 -17.65 -25.04
C ALA A 76 -17.27 -17.34 -24.56
N SER A 77 -17.44 -16.68 -23.41
CA SER A 77 -18.74 -16.40 -22.79
C SER A 77 -19.22 -14.95 -22.91
N GLY A 78 -18.43 -14.06 -23.53
CA GLY A 78 -18.75 -12.63 -23.64
C GLY A 78 -18.83 -11.90 -22.30
N THR A 79 -18.19 -12.44 -21.25
CA THR A 79 -18.26 -11.91 -19.88
C THR A 79 -17.10 -10.95 -19.61
N GLU A 80 -17.30 -9.91 -18.81
CA GLU A 80 -16.20 -9.04 -18.41
C GLU A 80 -15.30 -9.71 -17.37
N VAL A 81 -13.97 -9.55 -17.53
CA VAL A 81 -12.97 -10.09 -16.60
C VAL A 81 -12.46 -9.00 -15.68
N VAL A 82 -12.54 -9.25 -14.38
CA VAL A 82 -11.85 -8.44 -13.39
C VAL A 82 -10.39 -8.87 -13.33
N PHE A 83 -9.50 -7.94 -13.68
CA PHE A 83 -8.06 -8.11 -13.69
C PHE A 83 -7.48 -8.05 -12.26
N LEU A 84 -7.67 -9.11 -11.48
CA LEU A 84 -7.35 -9.15 -10.04
C LEU A 84 -5.90 -8.75 -9.68
N PRO A 85 -4.83 -9.24 -10.34
CA PRO A 85 -3.46 -8.79 -10.10
C PRO A 85 -3.29 -7.28 -10.29
N TRP A 86 -3.86 -6.73 -11.36
CA TRP A 86 -3.82 -5.31 -11.66
C TRP A 86 -4.62 -4.48 -10.64
N LEU A 87 -5.76 -4.99 -10.17
CA LEU A 87 -6.52 -4.37 -9.08
C LEU A 87 -5.67 -4.28 -7.80
N LEU A 88 -5.01 -5.37 -7.41
CA LEU A 88 -4.18 -5.42 -6.20
C LEU A 88 -2.99 -4.47 -6.31
N LEU A 89 -2.32 -4.43 -7.46
CA LEU A 89 -1.25 -3.45 -7.74
C LEU A 89 -1.78 -2.01 -7.69
N GLY A 90 -2.96 -1.76 -8.25
CA GLY A 90 -3.64 -0.47 -8.19
C GLY A 90 -3.89 -0.02 -6.75
N VAL A 91 -4.36 -0.93 -5.89
CA VAL A 91 -4.54 -0.64 -4.45
C VAL A 91 -3.21 -0.28 -3.79
N GLN A 92 -2.12 -1.01 -4.06
CA GLN A 92 -0.81 -0.67 -3.50
C GLN A 92 -0.31 0.70 -3.98
N ALA A 93 -0.50 1.02 -5.27
CA ALA A 93 -0.11 2.30 -5.85
C ALA A 93 -0.90 3.47 -5.25
N ILE A 94 -2.22 3.31 -5.09
CA ILE A 94 -3.09 4.30 -4.45
C ILE A 94 -2.67 4.51 -2.99
N ALA A 95 -2.39 3.43 -2.25
CA ALA A 95 -1.93 3.52 -0.87
C ALA A 95 -0.57 4.22 -0.75
N LEU A 96 0.36 3.96 -1.67
CA LEU A 96 1.65 4.64 -1.73
C LEU A 96 1.48 6.14 -2.01
N MET A 97 0.61 6.51 -2.96
CA MET A 97 0.30 7.91 -3.21
C MET A 97 -0.33 8.58 -2.00
N ALA A 98 -1.28 7.91 -1.34
CA ALA A 98 -1.96 8.43 -0.16
C ALA A 98 -0.99 8.68 1.00
N ILE A 99 -0.10 7.74 1.33
CA ILE A 99 0.85 7.91 2.43
C ILE A 99 1.85 9.06 2.14
N LEU A 100 2.28 9.22 0.88
CA LEU A 100 3.17 10.31 0.47
C LEU A 100 2.48 11.67 0.58
N LEU A 101 1.24 11.79 0.09
CA LEU A 101 0.46 13.02 0.16
C LEU A 101 0.15 13.42 1.60
N LEU A 102 -0.28 12.46 2.44
CA LEU A 102 -0.55 12.71 3.85
C LEU A 102 0.71 13.16 4.59
N ASN A 103 1.86 12.54 4.33
CA ASN A 103 3.12 12.91 4.95
C ASN A 103 3.60 14.30 4.49
N HIS A 104 3.42 14.63 3.21
CA HIS A 104 3.72 15.96 2.68
C HIS A 104 2.84 17.05 3.32
N TYR A 105 1.53 16.80 3.43
CA TYR A 105 0.58 17.72 4.06
C TYR A 105 0.92 17.98 5.54
N LEU A 106 1.35 16.95 6.27
CA LEU A 106 1.79 17.11 7.66
C LEU A 106 3.06 17.92 7.79
N ALA A 107 4.02 17.72 6.88
CA ALA A 107 5.25 18.50 6.88
C ALA A 107 4.99 19.99 6.54
N ALA A 108 4.09 20.27 5.59
CA ALA A 108 3.75 21.65 5.25
C ALA A 108 3.10 22.40 6.43
N ASN A 109 2.20 21.75 7.17
CA ASN A 109 1.46 22.36 8.27
C ASN A 109 2.25 22.44 9.59
N SER A 110 3.36 21.70 9.75
CA SER A 110 4.22 21.82 10.93
C SER A 110 5.21 22.98 10.82
N VAL A 111 5.59 23.38 9.60
CA VAL A 111 6.58 24.45 9.34
C VAL A 111 5.95 25.85 9.37
N ALA A 112 4.74 26.02 8.81
CA ALA A 112 4.06 27.31 8.75
C ALA A 112 3.91 28.03 10.12
N PRO A 113 3.45 27.37 11.21
CA PRO A 113 3.34 28.03 12.51
C PRO A 113 4.70 28.29 13.17
N ALA A 114 5.72 27.48 12.92
CA ALA A 114 7.05 27.66 13.51
C ALA A 114 7.75 28.94 13.00
N LEU A 115 7.54 29.28 11.72
CA LEU A 115 8.08 30.51 11.14
C LEU A 115 7.39 31.76 11.70
N ALA A 116 6.08 31.70 11.94
CA ALA A 116 5.30 32.81 12.49
C ALA A 116 5.71 33.16 13.94
N VAL A 117 6.00 32.17 14.78
CA VAL A 117 6.49 32.41 16.15
C VAL A 117 7.88 33.05 16.14
N SER A 118 8.76 32.62 15.22
CA SER A 118 10.11 33.16 15.13
C SER A 118 10.17 34.62 14.65
N SER A 119 9.14 35.10 13.96
CA SER A 119 9.04 36.51 13.56
C SER A 119 8.57 37.41 14.71
N ASP A 120 7.67 36.93 15.58
CA ASP A 120 7.20 37.70 16.74
C ASP A 120 8.28 37.87 17.82
N GLU A 121 9.19 36.90 17.98
CA GLU A 121 10.34 37.04 18.91
C GLU A 121 11.43 38.01 18.41
N ARG A 122 11.38 38.43 17.14
CA ARG A 122 12.37 39.33 16.53
C ARG A 122 11.92 40.79 16.43
N VAL A 123 10.70 41.11 16.85
CA VAL A 123 10.12 42.46 16.88
C VAL A 123 10.05 42.96 18.31
#